data_AF-A0A0Q9K4V3-F1
#
_entry.id   AF-A0A0Q9K4V3-F1
#
_cell.length_a   1.000
_cell.length_b   1.000
_cell.length_c   1.000
_cell.angle_alpha   90.00
_cell.angle_beta   90.00
_cell.angle_gamma   90.00
#
_symmetry.space_group_name_H-M   'P 1'
#
loop_
_entity.id
_entity.type
_entity.pdbx_description
1 polymer ?
#
loop_
_entity_poly.entity_id
_entity_poly.type
_entity_poly.pdbx_seq_one_letter_code
_entity_poly.pdbx_strand_id
1 'polypeptide(L)'
;MQDELLKKLRYKQGRALVLHAPEGYKLGIEDNEEPNGTYDFVQLFVNNAAEVEEWAPKAIALLNEEAVFWITYPKQSSKVKTDINRDILWKLMDEKTDYRLVSNVAVDDKWSALRLRHKSKVKTKS
;
A
#
# COMPACT_ATOMS: atom_id res chain seq x y z
N MET A 1 -8.08 18.94 -1.71
CA MET A 1 -7.39 18.01 -2.62
C MET A 1 -6.71 16.88 -1.84
N GLN A 2 -5.90 17.14 -0.80
CA GLN A 2 -5.27 16.09 0.02
C GLN A 2 -6.25 15.29 0.89
N ASP A 3 -7.25 15.96 1.49
CA ASP A 3 -8.35 15.32 2.24
C ASP A 3 -9.14 14.28 1.43
N GLU A 4 -9.30 14.51 0.13
CA GLU A 4 -10.03 13.57 -0.74
C GLU A 4 -9.24 12.29 -0.98
N LEU A 5 -7.91 12.41 -1.11
CA LEU A 5 -7.03 11.26 -1.21
C LEU A 5 -7.02 10.45 0.10
N LEU A 6 -6.95 11.11 1.25
CA LEU A 6 -7.03 10.44 2.56
C LEU A 6 -8.35 9.68 2.74
N LYS A 7 -9.47 10.29 2.33
CA LYS A 7 -10.79 9.62 2.30
C LYS A 7 -10.80 8.41 1.37
N LYS A 8 -10.21 8.52 0.16
CA LYS A 8 -10.08 7.39 -0.79
C LYS A 8 -9.22 6.26 -0.23
N LEU A 9 -8.11 6.61 0.40
CA LEU A 9 -7.20 5.69 1.08
C LEU A 9 -7.81 5.11 2.38
N ARG A 10 -9.03 5.53 2.74
CA ARG A 10 -9.73 5.11 3.97
C ARG A 10 -8.89 5.28 5.23
N TYR A 11 -8.07 6.32 5.27
CA TYR A 11 -7.47 6.75 6.52
C TYR A 11 -8.59 7.22 7.45
N LYS A 12 -8.64 6.67 8.67
CA LYS A 12 -9.58 7.09 9.70
C LYS A 12 -8.88 8.01 10.70
N GLN A 13 -7.93 7.43 11.43
CA GLN A 13 -7.19 8.05 12.52
C GLN A 13 -6.07 7.09 12.93
N GLY A 14 -5.09 7.57 13.69
CA GLY A 14 -4.00 6.76 14.21
C GLY A 14 -2.70 6.98 13.45
N ARG A 15 -1.70 6.15 13.73
CA ARG A 15 -0.35 6.32 13.18
C ARG A 15 -0.34 5.88 11.72
N ALA A 16 0.22 6.73 10.87
CA ALA A 16 0.39 6.45 9.45
C ALA A 16 1.86 6.38 9.08
N LEU A 17 2.20 5.42 8.23
CA LEU A 17 3.56 5.24 7.75
C LEU A 17 3.54 5.20 6.22
N VAL A 18 4.45 5.97 5.62
CA VAL A 18 4.68 5.92 4.18
C VAL A 18 6.09 5.42 3.94
N LEU A 19 6.21 4.32 3.21
CA LEU A 19 7.49 3.67 2.91
C LEU A 19 7.79 3.82 1.42
N HIS A 20 9.07 4.09 1.10
CA HIS A 20 9.57 4.18 -0.29
C HIS A 20 8.88 5.26 -1.15
N ALA A 21 8.26 6.27 -0.53
CA ALA A 21 7.61 7.33 -1.29
C ALA A 21 8.59 8.04 -2.25
N PRO A 22 8.14 8.39 -3.47
CA PRO A 22 8.96 9.15 -4.39
C PRO A 22 9.24 10.55 -3.84
N GLU A 23 10.34 11.14 -4.27
CA GLU A 23 10.77 12.46 -3.83
C GLU A 23 9.65 13.50 -4.05
N GLY A 24 9.27 14.18 -2.96
CA GLY A 24 8.20 15.18 -2.96
C GLY A 24 6.79 14.66 -2.68
N TYR A 25 6.57 13.35 -2.58
CA TYR A 25 5.28 12.82 -2.11
C TYR A 25 5.23 12.84 -0.58
N LYS A 26 4.21 13.51 -0.03
CA LYS A 26 3.91 13.51 1.40
C LYS A 26 2.40 13.49 1.59
N LEU A 27 1.91 12.59 2.44
CA LEU A 27 0.50 12.60 2.83
C LEU A 27 0.21 13.62 3.93
N GLY A 28 1.23 14.04 4.69
CA GLY A 28 1.09 14.99 5.80
C GLY A 28 0.49 14.41 7.07
N ILE A 29 0.17 13.11 7.07
CA ILE A 29 -0.26 12.34 8.24
C ILE A 29 0.80 11.33 8.70
N GLU A 30 1.85 11.15 7.89
CA GLU A 30 2.89 10.17 8.15
C GLU A 30 3.72 10.55 9.37
N ASP A 31 4.05 9.54 10.17
CA ASP A 31 4.99 9.66 11.27
C ASP A 31 6.34 10.10 10.67
N ASN A 32 6.87 11.22 11.16
CA ASN A 32 8.19 11.71 10.73
C ASN A 32 9.33 11.02 11.51
N GLU A 33 8.97 10.12 12.42
CA GLU A 33 9.87 9.37 13.29
C GLU A 33 10.23 8.01 12.66
N GLU A 34 11.29 7.37 13.15
CA GLU A 34 11.69 6.05 12.69
C GLU A 34 10.55 5.03 12.87
N PRO A 35 10.35 4.09 11.92
CA PRO A 35 9.24 3.15 11.97
C PRO A 35 9.34 2.22 13.18
N ASN A 36 8.75 2.63 14.31
CA ASN A 36 8.76 1.87 15.55
C ASN A 36 7.34 1.44 15.95
N GLY A 37 7.16 0.15 16.23
CA GLY A 37 5.89 -0.45 16.62
C GLY A 37 4.94 -0.73 15.44
N THR A 38 3.63 -0.74 15.71
CA THR A 38 2.59 -1.00 14.72
C THR A 38 1.88 0.28 14.30
N TYR A 39 1.34 0.27 13.07
CA TYR A 39 0.69 1.39 12.41
C TYR A 39 -0.72 1.02 11.99
N ASP A 40 -1.65 1.98 12.09
CA ASP A 40 -3.04 1.83 11.65
C ASP A 40 -3.19 2.06 10.14
N PHE A 41 -2.23 2.76 9.54
CA PHE A 41 -2.19 3.02 8.10
C PHE A 41 -0.77 2.87 7.58
N VAL A 42 -0.58 2.05 6.56
CA VAL A 42 0.73 1.92 5.89
C VAL A 42 0.54 2.03 4.39
N GLN A 43 1.28 2.93 3.77
CA GLN A 43 1.37 3.06 2.33
C GLN A 43 2.79 2.76 1.87
N LEU A 44 2.96 1.64 1.18
CA LEU A 44 4.24 1.23 0.62
C LEU A 44 4.28 1.60 -0.87
N PHE A 45 5.33 2.28 -1.30
CA PHE A 45 5.58 2.56 -2.71
C PHE A 45 6.57 1.55 -3.29
N VAL A 46 6.28 1.04 -4.48
CA VAL A 46 7.09 0.03 -5.17
C VAL A 46 7.16 0.35 -6.65
N ASN A 47 8.32 0.16 -7.27
CA ASN A 47 8.50 0.39 -8.71
C ASN A 47 8.57 -0.90 -9.50
N ASN A 48 8.82 -2.04 -8.85
CA ASN A 48 8.99 -3.33 -9.51
C ASN A 48 8.57 -4.49 -8.58
N ALA A 49 8.47 -5.69 -9.15
CA ALA A 49 8.09 -6.90 -8.42
C ALA A 49 9.07 -7.26 -7.29
N ALA A 50 10.38 -7.08 -7.51
CA ALA A 50 11.40 -7.39 -6.51
C ALA A 50 11.25 -6.53 -5.24
N GLU A 51 10.96 -5.24 -5.38
CA GLU A 51 10.67 -4.36 -4.24
C GLU A 51 9.43 -4.82 -3.47
N VAL A 52 8.40 -5.34 -4.14
CA VAL A 52 7.24 -5.90 -3.44
C VAL A 52 7.65 -7.09 -2.60
N GLU A 53 8.38 -8.03 -3.17
CA GLU A 53 8.78 -9.24 -2.46
C GLU A 53 9.69 -8.93 -1.26
N GLU A 54 10.52 -7.90 -1.35
CA GLU A 54 11.40 -7.49 -0.26
C GLU A 54 10.71 -6.65 0.81
N TRP A 55 9.83 -5.72 0.42
CA TRP A 55 9.25 -4.71 1.32
C TRP A 55 7.84 -5.04 1.81
N ALA A 56 7.04 -5.78 1.04
CA ALA A 56 5.71 -6.18 1.48
C ALA A 56 5.72 -6.93 2.83
N PRO A 57 6.55 -7.96 3.07
CA PRO A 57 6.58 -8.63 4.37
C PRO A 57 7.04 -7.72 5.50
N LYS A 58 7.99 -6.81 5.24
CA LYS A 58 8.45 -5.81 6.24
C LYS A 58 7.33 -4.84 6.61
N ALA A 59 6.60 -4.33 5.61
CA ALA A 59 5.46 -3.46 5.83
C ALA A 59 4.34 -4.19 6.58
N ILE A 60 4.08 -5.46 6.25
CA ILE A 60 3.09 -6.30 6.91
C ILE A 60 3.42 -6.49 8.41
N ALA A 61 4.69 -6.67 8.76
CA ALA A 61 5.11 -6.81 10.16
C ALA A 61 4.84 -5.55 11.01
N LEU A 62 4.73 -4.38 10.37
CA LEU A 62 4.42 -3.10 10.99
C LEU A 62 2.91 -2.82 11.04
N LEU A 63 2.07 -3.67 10.45
CA LEU A 63 0.62 -3.46 10.44
C LEU A 63 0.00 -3.87 11.77
N ASN A 64 -0.86 -3.01 12.31
CA ASN A 64 -1.79 -3.40 13.35
C ASN A 64 -2.88 -4.36 12.79
N GLU A 65 -3.59 -5.09 13.66
CA GLU A 65 -4.60 -6.09 13.24
C GLU A 65 -5.72 -5.52 12.35
N GLU A 66 -6.08 -4.25 12.58
CA GLU A 66 -7.11 -3.53 11.83
C GLU A 66 -6.53 -2.49 10.87
N ALA A 67 -5.21 -2.53 10.66
CA ALA A 67 -4.52 -1.55 9.86
C ALA A 67 -4.93 -1.58 8.38
N VAL A 68 -4.84 -0.42 7.75
CA VAL A 68 -5.11 -0.24 6.33
C VAL A 68 -3.79 -0.25 5.59
N PHE A 69 -3.54 -1.34 4.86
CA PHE A 69 -2.35 -1.49 4.03
C PHE A 69 -2.62 -1.13 2.57
N TRP A 70 -1.80 -0.25 2.01
CA TRP A 70 -1.81 0.14 0.61
C TRP A 70 -0.46 -0.07 -0.03
N ILE A 71 -0.43 -0.69 -1.20
CA ILE A 71 0.75 -0.75 -2.07
C ILE A 71 0.52 0.15 -3.27
N THR A 72 1.39 1.14 -3.42
CA THR A 72 1.36 2.15 -4.47
C THR A 72 2.41 1.83 -5.51
N TYR A 73 1.98 1.70 -6.76
CA TYR A 73 2.84 1.34 -7.88
C TYR A 73 2.64 2.33 -9.01
N PRO A 74 3.67 2.56 -9.84
CA PRO A 74 3.55 3.46 -10.98
C PRO A 74 2.61 2.82 -12.00
N LYS A 75 1.70 3.63 -12.54
CA LYS A 75 0.83 3.17 -13.62
C LYS A 75 1.67 2.82 -14.84
N GLN A 76 1.18 1.90 -15.67
CA GLN A 76 1.84 1.56 -16.93
C GLN A 76 1.88 2.76 -17.91
N SER A 77 0.96 3.71 -17.76
CA SER A 77 0.98 5.00 -18.48
C SER A 77 2.02 5.99 -17.96
N SER A 78 2.59 5.74 -16.79
CA SER A 78 3.68 6.55 -16.26
C SER A 78 4.94 6.22 -17.04
N LYS A 79 5.74 7.24 -17.36
CA LYS A 79 7.06 7.09 -18.00
C LYS A 79 8.10 6.36 -17.12
N VAL A 80 7.67 5.67 -16.07
CA VAL A 80 8.50 4.93 -15.12
C VAL A 80 8.61 3.49 -15.61
N LYS A 81 9.84 2.98 -15.73
CA LYS A 81 10.06 1.55 -16.04
C LYS A 81 9.60 0.72 -14.84
N THR A 82 8.48 0.04 -15.00
CA THR A 82 7.93 -0.90 -14.02
C THR A 82 7.59 -2.21 -14.71
N ASP A 83 7.88 -3.32 -14.03
CA ASP A 83 7.43 -4.66 -14.45
C ASP A 83 6.20 -5.11 -13.65
N ILE A 84 5.74 -4.29 -12.70
CA ILE A 84 4.58 -4.58 -11.87
C ILE A 84 3.34 -3.81 -12.32
N ASN A 85 2.20 -4.51 -12.29
CA ASN A 85 0.88 -3.94 -12.51
C ASN A 85 -0.10 -4.51 -11.47
N ARG A 86 -1.37 -4.11 -11.56
CA ARG A 86 -2.44 -4.57 -10.65
C ARG A 86 -2.54 -6.09 -10.55
N ASP A 87 -2.47 -6.79 -11.68
CA ASP A 87 -2.65 -8.23 -11.77
C ASP A 87 -1.43 -8.98 -11.25
N ILE A 88 -0.23 -8.50 -11.60
CA ILE A 88 1.04 -9.05 -11.13
C ILE A 88 1.18 -8.85 -9.62
N LEU A 89 0.89 -7.64 -9.12
CA LEU A 89 0.89 -7.35 -7.69
C LEU A 89 -0.15 -8.21 -6.94
N TRP A 90 -1.32 -8.43 -7.53
CA TRP A 90 -2.32 -9.33 -6.97
C TRP A 90 -1.81 -10.75 -6.85
N LYS A 91 -1.25 -11.31 -7.92
CA LYS A 91 -0.67 -12.67 -7.93
C LYS A 91 0.47 -12.81 -6.93
N LEU A 92 1.45 -11.90 -6.98
CA LEU A 92 2.58 -11.89 -6.05
C LEU A 92 2.11 -11.89 -4.60
N MET A 93 1.17 -11.01 -4.26
CA MET A 93 0.68 -10.93 -2.89
C MET A 93 -0.17 -12.13 -2.50
N ASP A 94 -1.01 -12.68 -3.39
CA ASP A 94 -1.81 -13.86 -3.09
C ASP A 94 -0.96 -15.14 -2.98
N GLU A 95 0.14 -15.26 -3.73
CA GLU A 95 1.07 -16.40 -3.70
C GLU A 95 2.10 -16.31 -2.56
N LYS A 96 2.62 -15.11 -2.28
CA LYS A 96 3.71 -14.90 -1.31
C LYS A 96 3.21 -14.53 0.09
N THR A 97 1.97 -14.06 0.22
CA THR A 97 1.43 -13.58 1.49
C THR A 97 -0.02 -14.00 1.69
N ASP A 98 -0.48 -13.95 2.95
CA ASP A 98 -1.88 -14.14 3.29
C ASP A 98 -2.72 -12.87 3.08
N TYR A 99 -2.38 -12.02 2.12
CA TYR A 99 -3.12 -10.80 1.83
C TYR A 99 -3.82 -10.89 0.48
N ARG A 100 -5.00 -10.28 0.40
CA ARG A 100 -5.77 -10.14 -0.83
C ARG A 100 -6.06 -8.69 -1.12
N LEU A 101 -6.08 -8.38 -2.41
CA LEU A 101 -6.44 -7.05 -2.87
C LEU A 101 -7.95 -6.88 -2.79
N VAL A 102 -8.38 -5.80 -2.16
CA VAL A 102 -9.81 -5.52 -1.92
C VAL A 102 -10.30 -4.27 -2.63
N SER A 103 -9.40 -3.33 -2.96
CA SER A 103 -9.76 -2.07 -3.61
C SER A 103 -8.57 -1.48 -4.33
N ASN A 104 -8.81 -0.70 -5.38
CA ASN A 104 -7.81 0.08 -6.09
C ASN A 104 -8.23 1.54 -6.12
N VAL A 105 -7.30 2.46 -5.91
CA VAL A 105 -7.53 3.89 -6.05
C VAL A 105 -6.39 4.52 -6.85
N ALA A 106 -6.72 5.50 -7.69
CA ALA A 106 -5.70 6.35 -8.28
C ALA A 106 -5.26 7.36 -7.22
N VAL A 107 -3.97 7.35 -6.90
CA VAL A 107 -3.37 8.36 -6.01
C VAL A 107 -3.26 9.67 -6.79
N ASP A 108 -2.64 9.58 -7.96
CA ASP A 108 -2.39 10.70 -8.86
C ASP A 108 -2.45 10.24 -10.31
N ASP A 109 -2.11 11.11 -11.25
CA ASP A 109 -2.00 10.76 -12.67
C ASP A 109 -0.96 9.63 -12.89
N LYS A 110 0.14 9.66 -12.11
CA LYS A 110 1.26 8.72 -12.25
C LYS A 110 1.18 7.45 -11.39
N TRP A 111 0.44 7.46 -10.29
CA TRP A 111 0.51 6.40 -9.28
C TRP A 111 -0.88 5.83 -8.96
N SER A 112 -0.93 4.52 -8.77
CA SER A 112 -2.13 3.80 -8.32
C SER A 112 -1.81 3.07 -7.03
N ALA A 113 -2.73 3.10 -6.06
CA ALA A 113 -2.62 2.37 -4.82
C ALA A 113 -3.64 1.24 -4.77
N LEU A 114 -3.18 0.04 -4.42
CA LEU A 114 -4.00 -1.14 -4.16
C LEU A 114 -4.07 -1.39 -2.66
N ARG A 115 -5.29 -1.55 -2.16
CA ARG A 115 -5.56 -1.90 -0.79
C ARG A 115 -5.46 -3.40 -0.63
N LEU A 116 -4.70 -3.81 0.37
CA LEU A 116 -4.60 -5.20 0.77
C LEU A 116 -5.27 -5.42 2.12
N ARG A 117 -5.81 -6.62 2.29
CA ARG A 117 -6.39 -7.06 3.55
C ARG A 117 -6.05 -8.52 3.77
N HIS A 118 -5.75 -8.88 5.02
CA HIS A 118 -5.46 -10.26 5.40
C HIS A 118 -6.62 -11.19 5.02
N LYS A 119 -6.33 -12.32 4.37
CA LYS A 119 -7.28 -13.33 3.91
C LYS A 119 -8.21 -13.77 5.04
N SER A 120 -7.67 -14.01 6.25
CA SER A 120 -8.49 -14.36 7.42
C SER A 120 -9.50 -13.29 7.85
N LYS A 121 -9.27 -12.01 7.54
CA LYS A 121 -10.20 -10.90 7.82
C LYS A 121 -11.09 -10.57 6.62
N VAL A 122 -10.82 -11.15 5.44
CA VAL A 122 -11.70 -11.11 4.28
C VAL A 122 -12.63 -12.32 4.39
N LYS A 123 -13.86 -12.12 4.86
CA LYS A 123 -14.86 -13.20 4.89
C LYS A 123 -15.10 -13.70 3.46
N THR A 124 -14.47 -14.80 3.09
CA THR A 124 -14.92 -15.65 1.99
C THR A 124 -16.28 -16.18 2.43
N LYS A 125 -17.35 -15.80 1.74
CA LYS A 125 -18.62 -16.52 1.89
C LYS A 125 -18.37 -17.93 1.34
N SER A 126 -18.18 -18.88 2.24
CA SER A 126 -18.44 -20.30 1.97
C SER A 126 -19.94 -20.56 2.05
#